data_AF-A0A9K3HTU8-F1
#
_entry.id   AF-A0A9K3HTU8-F1
#
_cell.length_a   1.000
_cell.length_b   1.000
_cell.length_c   1.000
_cell.angle_alpha   90.00
_cell.angle_beta   90.00
_cell.angle_gamma   90.00
#
_symmetry.space_group_name_H-M   'P 1'
#
loop_
_entity.id
_entity.type
_entity.pdbx_description
1 polymer ?
#
loop_
_entity_poly.entity_id
_entity_poly.type
_entity_poly.pdbx_seq_one_letter_code
_entity_poly.pdbx_strand_id
1 'polypeptide(L)'
;MMSSPTAFYSPFATITKDEEKVLKAKMAVIIERYKGKVSTLPKNVANLCRYEGCWYKQGFWYQSKADFSVEAIMAAQDDFQALPTDILYR
;
A
#
# COMPACT_ATOMS: atom_id res chain seq x y z
N MET A 1 -13.87 -31.82 -18.05
CA MET A 1 -13.75 -30.74 -17.06
C MET A 1 -12.42 -30.05 -17.32
N MET A 2 -12.44 -28.81 -17.85
CA MET A 2 -11.22 -28.05 -18.12
C MET A 2 -10.70 -27.48 -16.79
N SER A 3 -9.51 -27.93 -16.37
CA SER A 3 -8.76 -27.33 -15.27
C SER A 3 -8.19 -26.00 -15.75
N SER A 4 -8.71 -24.89 -15.23
CA SER A 4 -8.13 -23.56 -15.46
C SER A 4 -6.68 -23.52 -14.98
N PRO A 5 -5.75 -22.90 -15.72
CA PRO A 5 -4.37 -22.80 -15.26
C PRO A 5 -4.32 -21.88 -14.03
N THR A 6 -3.87 -22.40 -12.90
CA THR A 6 -3.56 -21.59 -11.73
C THR A 6 -2.28 -20.83 -12.04
N ALA A 7 -2.39 -19.54 -12.38
CA ALA A 7 -1.23 -18.70 -12.61
C ALA A 7 -0.42 -18.57 -11.30
N PHE A 8 0.79 -19.12 -11.31
CA PHE A 8 1.72 -19.05 -10.18
C PHE A 8 2.34 -17.66 -10.17
N TYR A 9 1.76 -16.72 -9.41
CA TYR A 9 2.31 -15.39 -9.24
C TYR A 9 3.51 -15.47 -8.28
N SER A 10 4.72 -15.52 -8.84
CA SER A 10 5.95 -15.32 -8.09
C SER A 10 6.06 -13.83 -7.69
N PRO A 11 6.39 -13.50 -6.43
CA PRO A 11 6.64 -12.10 -6.00
C PRO A 11 7.82 -11.44 -6.72
N PHE A 12 8.63 -12.23 -7.42
CA PHE A 12 9.81 -11.80 -8.19
C PHE A 12 9.57 -11.82 -9.71
N ALA A 13 8.32 -12.02 -10.17
CA ALA A 13 8.03 -11.94 -11.59
C ALA A 13 8.35 -10.54 -12.13
N THR A 14 9.22 -10.48 -13.13
CA THR A 14 9.60 -9.25 -13.83
C THR A 14 8.35 -8.62 -14.40
N ILE A 15 7.83 -7.59 -13.71
CA ILE A 15 6.61 -6.89 -14.11
C ILE A 15 6.83 -6.33 -15.51
N THR A 16 5.93 -6.65 -16.43
CA THR A 16 5.98 -6.05 -17.77
C THR A 16 5.65 -4.56 -17.70
N LYS A 17 6.14 -3.76 -18.65
CA LYS A 17 5.86 -2.30 -18.66
C LYS A 17 4.35 -1.97 -18.61
N ASP A 18 3.52 -2.82 -19.21
CA ASP A 18 2.07 -2.65 -19.20
C ASP A 18 1.46 -2.95 -17.83
N GLU A 19 1.93 -3.99 -17.13
CA GLU A 19 1.50 -4.28 -15.75
C GLU A 19 1.93 -3.18 -14.77
N GLU A 20 3.13 -2.60 -14.94
CA GLU A 20 3.59 -1.46 -14.14
C GLU A 20 2.67 -0.25 -14.32
N LYS A 21 2.26 0.05 -15.57
CA LYS A 21 1.33 1.13 -15.87
C LYS A 21 -0.04 0.90 -15.23
N VAL A 22 -0.56 -0.33 -15.30
CA VAL A 22 -1.82 -0.71 -14.65
C VAL A 22 -1.72 -0.57 -13.13
N LEU A 23 -0.61 -1.01 -12.54
CA LEU A 23 -0.39 -0.90 -11.09
C LEU A 23 -0.33 0.56 -10.64
N LYS A 24 0.36 1.43 -11.39
CA LYS A 24 0.38 2.88 -11.13
C LYS A 24 -1.02 3.50 -11.24
N ALA A 25 -1.81 3.11 -12.23
CA ALA A 25 -3.18 3.60 -12.37
C ALA A 25 -4.07 3.17 -11.19
N LYS A 26 -3.97 1.91 -10.76
CA LYS A 26 -4.68 1.41 -9.56
C LYS A 26 -4.27 2.16 -8.30
N MET A 27 -2.97 2.40 -8.12
CA MET A 27 -2.47 3.15 -6.96
C MET A 27 -2.94 4.61 -6.97
N ALA A 28 -3.00 5.26 -8.13
CA ALA A 28 -3.53 6.62 -8.25
C ALA A 28 -4.98 6.73 -7.76
N VAL A 29 -5.82 5.74 -8.08
CA VAL A 29 -7.21 5.66 -7.59
C VAL A 29 -7.26 5.53 -6.07
N ILE A 30 -6.39 4.69 -5.48
CA ILE A 30 -6.30 4.54 -4.02
C ILE A 30 -5.88 5.86 -3.37
N ILE A 31 -4.85 6.52 -3.90
CA ILE A 31 -4.37 7.81 -3.39
C ILE A 31 -5.50 8.83 -3.41
N GLU A 32 -6.21 8.95 -4.52
CA GLU A 32 -7.30 9.91 -4.67
C GLU A 32 -8.45 9.63 -3.69
N ARG A 33 -8.79 8.35 -3.45
CA ARG A 33 -9.83 7.94 -2.50
C ARG A 33 -9.49 8.31 -1.05
N TYR A 34 -8.22 8.19 -0.66
CA TYR A 34 -7.80 8.35 0.74
C TYR A 34 -7.08 9.66 1.06
N LYS A 35 -6.72 10.48 0.07
CA LYS A 35 -5.97 11.75 0.28
C LYS A 35 -6.58 12.65 1.34
N GLY A 36 -7.92 12.74 1.38
CA GLY A 36 -8.64 13.58 2.33
C GLY A 36 -8.56 13.05 3.77
N LYS A 37 -8.45 11.73 3.94
CA LYS A 37 -8.23 11.11 5.26
C LYS A 37 -6.77 11.24 5.70
N VAL A 38 -5.83 11.14 4.77
CA VAL A 38 -4.39 11.27 5.08
C VAL A 38 -4.02 12.73 5.40
N SER A 39 -4.64 13.70 4.73
CA SER A 39 -4.37 15.13 4.98
C SER A 39 -4.77 15.60 6.38
N THR A 40 -5.69 14.90 7.06
CA THR A 40 -6.10 15.21 8.43
C THR A 40 -5.25 14.52 9.49
N LEU A 41 -4.35 13.61 9.09
CA LEU A 41 -3.46 12.94 10.04
C LEU A 41 -2.41 13.90 10.59
N PRO A 42 -2.03 13.76 11.88
CA PRO A 42 -0.90 14.49 12.41
C PRO A 42 0.35 14.15 11.60
N LYS A 43 1.03 15.19 11.10
CA LYS A 43 2.29 15.07 10.38
C LYS A 43 3.38 15.71 11.21
N ASN A 44 4.50 15.01 11.40
CA ASN A 44 5.63 15.60 12.11
C ASN A 44 6.31 16.63 11.19
N VAL A 45 6.27 17.89 11.60
CA VAL A 45 6.81 19.05 10.88
C VAL A 45 8.11 19.58 11.51
N ALA A 46 8.56 18.97 12.62
CA ALA A 46 9.73 19.44 13.35
C ALA A 46 11.00 18.79 12.80
N ASN A 47 11.96 19.62 12.36
CA ASN A 47 13.30 19.25 11.85
C ASN A 47 14.23 18.62 12.91
N LEU A 48 13.71 18.20 14.07
CA LEU A 48 14.51 17.74 15.20
C LEU A 48 14.53 16.22 15.38
N CYS A 49 13.86 15.45 14.52
CA CYS A 49 13.76 14.00 14.70
C CYS A 49 13.77 13.21 13.38
N ARG A 50 14.22 11.95 13.49
CA ARG A 50 14.20 10.87 12.47
C ARG A 50 12.84 10.64 11.78
N TYR A 51 11.80 11.36 12.20
CA TYR A 51 10.41 11.23 11.80
C TYR A 51 9.87 12.44 11.04
N GLU A 52 10.71 13.39 10.62
CA GLU A 52 10.28 14.52 9.78
C GLU A 52 9.52 14.01 8.55
N GLY A 53 8.35 14.61 8.30
CA GLY A 53 7.50 14.22 7.17
C GLY A 53 6.74 12.91 7.36
N CYS A 54 6.82 12.27 8.53
CA CYS A 54 6.03 11.08 8.84
C CYS A 54 4.59 11.43 9.24
N TRP A 55 3.64 10.60 8.81
CA TRP A 55 2.25 10.66 9.27
C TRP A 55 2.04 9.74 10.48
N TYR A 56 1.25 10.19 11.45
CA TYR A 56 0.87 9.39 12.61
C TYR A 56 -0.50 8.75 12.39
N LYS A 57 -0.58 7.43 12.53
CA LYS A 57 -1.85 6.69 12.46
C LYS A 57 -1.79 5.44 13.35
N GLN A 58 -2.83 5.20 14.14
CA GLN A 58 -3.01 3.99 14.96
C GLN A 58 -1.79 3.63 15.85
N GLY A 59 -1.10 4.63 16.41
CA GLY A 59 0.07 4.39 17.28
C GLY A 59 1.41 4.31 16.57
N PHE A 60 1.44 4.38 15.23
CA PHE A 60 2.65 4.25 14.44
C PHE A 60 2.95 5.50 13.60
N TRP A 61 4.24 5.74 13.36
CA TRP A 61 4.74 6.76 12.44
C TRP A 61 5.08 6.13 11.10
N TYR A 62 4.50 6.65 10.02
CA TYR A 62 4.69 6.18 8.65
C TYR A 62 5.51 7.18 7.87
N GLN A 63 6.65 6.72 7.34
CA GLN A 63 7.58 7.56 6.59
C GLN A 63 7.08 7.81 5.16
N SER A 64 7.13 9.07 4.73
CA SER A 64 6.70 9.48 3.38
C SER A 64 7.59 9.00 2.24
N LYS A 65 8.79 8.49 2.55
CA LYS A 65 9.78 7.98 1.58
C LYS A 65 9.83 6.44 1.52
N ALA A 66 8.91 5.75 2.20
CA ALA A 66 8.85 4.30 2.13
C ALA A 66 8.37 3.82 0.76
N ASP A 67 8.58 2.54 0.45
CA ASP A 67 8.08 1.88 -0.77
C ASP A 67 6.55 1.67 -0.76
N PHE A 68 5.85 2.23 0.24
CA PHE A 68 4.41 2.17 0.40
C PHE A 68 3.84 3.54 0.79
N SER A 69 2.54 3.75 0.57
CA SER A 69 1.82 4.95 0.99
C SER A 69 0.87 4.67 2.17
N VAL A 70 0.53 5.70 2.94
CA VAL A 70 -0.42 5.57 4.06
C VAL A 70 -1.83 5.26 3.54
N GLU A 71 -2.16 5.78 2.37
CA GLU A 71 -3.38 5.49 1.61
C GLU A 71 -3.48 4.00 1.28
N ALA A 72 -2.38 3.36 0.85
CA ALA A 72 -2.35 1.93 0.57
C ALA A 72 -2.60 1.10 1.82
N ILE A 73 -2.08 1.52 2.99
CA ILE A 73 -2.35 0.84 4.26
C ILE A 73 -3.81 0.99 4.65
N MET A 74 -4.39 2.19 4.49
CA MET A 74 -5.82 2.41 4.76
C MET A 74 -6.69 1.55 3.85
N ALA A 75 -6.39 1.50 2.56
CA ALA A 75 -7.12 0.66 1.61
C ALA A 75 -6.98 -0.83 1.92
N ALA A 76 -5.78 -1.30 2.28
CA ALA A 76 -5.58 -2.70 2.69
C ALA A 76 -6.40 -3.04 3.94
N GLN A 77 -6.47 -2.15 4.93
CA GLN A 77 -7.30 -2.39 6.12
C GLN A 77 -8.80 -2.42 5.83
N ASP A 78 -9.28 -1.62 4.87
CA ASP A 78 -10.70 -1.55 4.52
C ASP A 78 -11.12 -2.72 3.59
N ASP A 79 -10.26 -3.08 2.64
CA ASP A 79 -10.64 -3.93 1.49
C ASP A 79 -9.97 -5.32 1.49
N PHE A 80 -8.87 -5.56 2.23
CA PHE A 80 -8.19 -6.86 2.23
C PHE A 80 -9.01 -7.93 2.97
N GLN A 81 -9.40 -8.97 2.24
CA GLN A 81 -10.11 -10.12 2.78
C GLN A 81 -9.16 -11.31 2.87
N ALA A 82 -8.57 -11.51 4.05
CA ALA A 82 -7.67 -12.63 4.29
C ALA A 82 -8.42 -13.97 4.19
N LEU A 83 -7.83 -14.94 3.50
CA LEU A 83 -8.30 -16.32 3.48
C LEU A 83 -7.53 -17.14 4.53
N PRO A 84 -8.13 -18.21 5.09
CA PRO A 84 -7.43 -19.08 6.06
C PRO A 84 -6.17 -19.75 5.51
N THR A 85 -6.05 -19.84 4.18
CA THR A 85 -4.90 -20.42 3.47
C THR A 85 -3.83 -19.39 3.13
N ASP A 86 -4.09 -18.10 3.37
CA ASP A 86 -3.13 -17.05 3.07
C ASP A 86 -1.96 -17.11 4.05
N ILE A 87 -0.76 -16.93 3.51
CA ILE A 87 0.45 -16.83 4.30
C ILE A 87 0.95 -15.39 4.20
N LEU A 88 0.94 -14.67 5.32
CA LEU A 88 1.40 -13.29 5.42
C LEU A 88 2.83 -13.27 5.97
N TYR A 89 3.75 -12.68 5.22
CA TYR A 89 5.15 -12.50 5.62
C TYR A 89 5.43 -11.05 6.01
N ARG A 90 6.44 -10.86 6.86
CA ARG A 90 6.89 -9.57 7.39
C ARG A 90 8.07 -9.03 6.60
#